data_AF-A0A937IQY4-F1
#
_entry.id   AF-A0A937IQY4-F1
#
_cell.length_a   1.000
_cell.length_b   1.000
_cell.length_c   1.000
_cell.angle_alpha   90.00
_cell.angle_beta   90.00
_cell.angle_gamma   90.00
#
_symmetry.space_group_name_H-M   'P 1'
#
loop_
_entity.id
_entity.type
_entity.pdbx_description
1 polymer ?
#
loop_
_entity_poly.entity_id
_entity_poly.type
_entity_poly.pdbx_seq_one_letter_code
_entity_poly.pdbx_strand_id
1 'polypeptide(L)' 'MTLLFPLAPGWAIGADDKQWILLRRRNRQDEAYWQSISYVASTKAILRRILRENSVHPTPRALIDLNELPEQFQKQKHSI' A
#
# COMPACT_ATOMS: atom_id res chain seq x y z
N MET A 1 2.38 -12.01 -0.19
CA MET A 1 1.97 -10.61 -0.34
C MET A 1 0.46 -10.55 -0.31
N THR A 2 -0.10 -9.73 0.58
CA THR A 2 -1.55 -9.53 0.75
C THR A 2 -1.92 -8.11 0.36
N LEU A 3 -2.99 -7.93 -0.40
CA LEU A 3 -3.55 -6.62 -0.69
C LEU A 3 -4.37 -6.17 0.52
N LEU A 4 -4.06 -5.00 1.07
CA LEU A 4 -4.75 -4.45 2.24
C LEU A 4 -5.98 -3.65 1.82
N PHE A 5 -5.79 -2.59 1.03
CA PHE A 5 -6.88 -1.74 0.56
C PHE A 5 -6.51 -0.95 -0.71
N PRO A 6 -7.50 -0.59 -1.55
CA PRO A 6 -7.30 0.30 -2.68
C PRO A 6 -6.99 1.74 -2.20
N LEU A 7 -6.06 2.42 -2.88
CA LEU A 7 -5.69 3.81 -2.58
C LEU A 7 -6.43 4.80 -3.48
N ALA A 8 -6.32 4.57 -4.78
CA ALA A 8 -6.79 5.41 -5.86
C ALA A 8 -6.96 4.52 -7.12
N PRO A 9 -7.58 5.01 -8.22
CA PRO A 9 -7.65 4.24 -9.45
C PRO A 9 -6.28 3.72 -9.90
N GLY A 10 -6.14 2.39 -9.94
CA GLY A 10 -4.88 1.73 -10.31
C GLY A 10 -3.79 1.69 -9.23
N TRP A 11 -4.10 2.05 -7.99
CA TRP A 11 -3.15 2.02 -6.86
C TRP A 11 -3.75 1.31 -5.65
N ALA A 12 -2.92 0.60 -4.90
CA ALA A 12 -3.30 -0.07 -3.66
C ALA A 12 -2.14 -0.10 -2.66
N ILE A 13 -2.47 -0.28 -1.38
CA ILE A 13 -1.50 -0.73 -0.38
C ILE A 13 -1.62 -2.24 -0.24
N GLY A 14 -0.49 -2.92 -0.32
CA GLY A 14 -0.32 -4.28 0.14
C GLY A 14 0.62 -4.35 1.35
N ALA A 15 0.81 -5.56 1.85
CA ALA A 15 1.81 -5.87 2.85
C ALA A 15 2.33 -7.30 2.69
N ASP A 16 3.53 -7.54 3.20
CA ASP A 16 4.04 -8.87 3.49
C ASP A 16 4.38 -8.97 5.00
N ASP A 17 5.15 -9.99 5.40
CA ASP A 17 5.56 -10.19 6.78
C ASP A 17 6.59 -9.16 7.29
N LYS A 18 7.10 -8.30 6.42
CA LYS A 18 8.23 -7.39 6.67
C LYS A 18 7.92 -5.93 6.40
N GLN A 19 6.99 -5.61 5.50
CA GLN A 19 6.77 -4.23 5.07
C GLN A 19 5.39 -3.96 4.46
N TRP A 20 5.00 -2.69 4.43
CA TRP A 20 3.96 -2.21 3.51
C TRP A 20 4.52 -2.09 2.11
N ILE A 21 3.66 -2.27 1.11
CA ILE A 21 4.03 -2.25 -0.30
C ILE A 21 3.08 -1.32 -1.03
N LEU A 22 3.61 -0.30 -1.71
CA LEU A 22 2.84 0.47 -2.68
C LEU A 22 2.70 -0.35 -3.96
N LEU A 23 1.47 -0.64 -4.36
CA LEU A 23 1.14 -1.43 -5.54
C LEU A 23 0.53 -0.56 -6.63
N ARG A 24 0.91 -0.82 -7.88
CA ARG A 24 0.28 -0.21 -9.07
C ARG A 24 -0.30 -1.29 -9.97
N ARG A 25 -1.54 -1.09 -10.40
CA ARG A 25 -2.20 -1.97 -11.36
C ARG A 25 -1.53 -1.77 -12.72
N ARG A 26 -1.11 -2.88 -13.33
CA ARG A 26 -0.57 -2.95 -14.69
C ARG A 26 -1.37 -3.99 -15.47
N ASN A 27 -1.37 -3.84 -16.78
CA ASN A 27 -1.90 -4.84 -17.68
C ASN A 27 -0.72 -5.41 -18.45
N ARG A 28 -0.63 -6.73 -18.55
CA ARG A 28 0.28 -7.42 -19.45
C ARG A 28 -0.57 -8.30 -20.34
N GLN A 29 -0.54 -8.01 -21.64
CA GLN A 29 -1.49 -8.59 -22.61
C GLN A 29 -2.92 -8.34 -22.11
N ASP A 30 -3.67 -9.39 -21.80
CA ASP A 30 -5.06 -9.32 -21.34
C ASP A 30 -5.22 -9.51 -19.82
N GLU A 31 -4.12 -9.68 -19.08
CA GLU A 31 -4.16 -9.92 -17.64
C GLU A 31 -3.74 -8.69 -16.85
N ALA A 32 -4.61 -8.27 -15.92
CA ALA A 32 -4.30 -7.25 -14.94
C ALA A 32 -3.55 -7.86 -13.75
N TYR A 33 -2.41 -7.27 -13.38
CA TYR A 33 -1.64 -7.68 -12.21
C TYR A 33 -1.20 -6.47 -11.37
N TRP A 34 -0.85 -6.73 -10.12
CA TRP A 34 -0.32 -5.73 -9.21
C TRP A 34 1.20 -5.76 -9.22
N GLN A 35 1.81 -4.65 -9.63
CA GLN A 35 3.25 -4.43 -9.59
C GLN A 35 3.64 -3.74 -8.28
N SER A 36 4.63 -4.28 -7.57
CA SER A 36 5.26 -3.60 -6.42
C SER A 36 6.11 -2.42 -6.88
N ILE A 37 5.79 -1.23 -6.36
CA ILE A 37 6.47 0.03 -6.70
C ILE A 37 7.45 0.45 -5.61
N SER A 38 7.09 0.26 -4.34
CA SER A 38 7.94 0.63 -3.21
C SER A 38 7.65 -0.22 -2.00
N TYR A 39 8.68 -0.49 -1.21
CA TYR A 39 8.64 -1.31 -0.01
C TYR A 39 8.99 -0.44 1.21
N VAL A 40 8.13 -0.44 2.22
CA VAL A 40 8.24 0.45 3.38
C VAL A 40 8.16 -0.36 4.67
N ALA A 41 9.32 -0.70 5.23
CA ALA A 41 9.48 -1.45 6.48
C ALA A 41 9.65 -0.55 7.72
N SER A 42 9.29 0.74 7.62
CA SER A 42 9.61 1.75 8.64
C SER A 42 8.34 2.38 9.24
N THR A 43 8.04 3.64 8.91
CA THR A 43 6.96 4.40 9.54
C THR A 43 5.88 4.79 8.54
N LYS A 44 4.67 5.02 9.07
CA LYS A 44 3.55 5.57 8.30
C LYS A 44 3.90 6.92 7.67
N ALA A 45 4.77 7.71 8.30
CA ALA A 45 5.28 8.95 7.73
C ALA A 45 6.11 8.72 6.45
N ILE A 46 6.98 7.72 6.44
CA ILE A 46 7.72 7.33 5.22
C ILE A 46 6.77 6.80 4.16
N LEU A 47 5.77 5.99 4.54
CA LEU A 47 4.75 5.54 3.59
C LEU A 47 4.05 6.73 2.91
N ARG A 48 3.60 7.72 3.67
CA ARG A 48 2.97 8.94 3.12
C ARG A 48 3.91 9.73 2.23
N ARG A 49 5.20 9.80 2.57
CA ARG A 49 6.22 10.44 1.72
C ARG A 49 6.32 9.73 0.38
N ILE A 50 6.40 8.40 0.37
CA ILE A 50 6.45 7.58 -0.85
C ILE A 50 5.20 7.77 -1.71
N LEU A 51 4.00 7.87 -1.10
CA LEU A 51 2.77 8.18 -1.84
C LEU A 51 2.86 9.53 -2.56
N ARG A 52 3.37 10.56 -1.89
CA ARG A 52 3.56 11.90 -2.50
C ARG A 52 4.60 11.88 -3.62
N GLU A 53 5.72 11.19 -3.42
CA GLU A 53 6.78 11.05 -4.43
C GLU A 53 6.30 10.33 -5.70
N ASN A 54 5.32 9.43 -5.56
CA ASN A 54 4.68 8.74 -6.68
C ASN A 54 3.42 9.44 -7.21
N SER A 55 3.14 10.67 -6.76
CA SER A 55 1.94 11.44 -7.14
C SER A 55 0.63 10.67 -6.95
N VAL A 56 0.56 9.83 -5.90
CA VAL A 56 -0.65 9.10 -5.55
C VAL A 56 -1.53 10.03 -4.71
N HIS A 57 -2.77 10.23 -5.16
CA HIS A 57 -3.79 11.00 -4.46
C HIS A 57 -4.81 10.02 -3.87
N PRO A 58 -4.69 9.63 -2.59
CA PRO A 58 -5.61 8.66 -2.00
C PRO A 58 -7.03 9.22 -1.96
N THR A 59 -8.01 8.36 -2.21
CA THR A 59 -9.42 8.70 -2.01
C THR A 59 -9.71 9.03 -0.54
N PRO A 60 -10.80 9.75 -0.23
CA PRO A 60 -11.18 10.03 1.16
C PRO A 60 -11.29 8.77 2.02
N ARG A 61 -11.81 7.67 1.46
CA ARG A 61 -11.85 6.37 2.16
C ARG A 61 -10.46 5.83 2.44
N ALA A 62 -9.58 5.82 1.43
CA ALA A 62 -8.21 5.36 1.59
C ALA A 62 -7.40 6.21 2.59
N LEU A 63 -7.73 7.50 2.76
CA LEU A 63 -7.11 8.33 3.80
C LEU A 63 -7.48 7.85 5.21
N ILE A 64 -8.72 7.38 5.41
CA ILE A 64 -9.15 6.78 6.68
C ILE A 64 -8.35 5.50 6.93
N ASP A 65 -8.34 4.58 5.96
CA ASP A 65 -7.61 3.31 6.08
C ASP A 65 -6.09 3.55 6.30
N LEU A 66 -5.49 4.54 5.63
CA LEU A 66 -4.11 4.96 5.85
C LEU A 66 -3.90 5.50 7.28
N ASN A 67 -4.86 6.25 7.83
CA ASN A 67 -4.75 6.79 9.19
C ASN A 67 -4.81 5.69 10.25
N GLU A 68 -5.56 4.61 10.00
CA GLU A 68 -5.69 3.44 10.87
C GLU A 68 -4.46 2.53 10.89
N LEU A 69 -3.57 2.64 9.89
CA LEU A 69 -2.28 1.94 9.93
C LEU A 69 -1.47 2.37 11.17
N PRO A 70 -0.73 1.43 11.80
CA PRO A 70 0.13 1.77 12.93
C PRO A 70 1.22 2.78 12.51
N GLU A 71 1.72 3.58 13.46
CA GLU A 71 2.76 4.59 13.17
C GLU A 71 4.07 3.96 12.67
N GLN A 72 4.36 2.74 13.11
CA GLN A 72 5.47 1.92 12.65
C GLN A 72 4.92 0.65 12.02
N PHE A 73 5.63 0.12 11.02
CA PHE A 73 5.28 -1.19 10.50
C PHE A 73 5.39 -2.21 11.62
N GLN A 74 4.29 -2.90 11.87
CA GLN A 74 4.24 -4.04 12.78
C GLN A 74 3.77 -5.22 11.96
N LYS A 75 4.44 -6.37 12.15
CA LYS A 75 3.98 -7.63 11.58
C LYS A 75 2.53 -7.82 12.02
N GLN A 76 1.60 -7.78 11.07
CA GLN A 76 0.21 -8.11 11.35
C GLN A 76 0.17 -9.60 11.70
N LYS A 77 0.05 -9.90 13.00
CA LYS A 77 -0.26 -11.25 13.46
C LYS A 77 -1.69 -11.52 12.99
N HIS A 78 -1.85 -12.34 11.96
CA HIS A 78 -3.15 -12.97 11.73
C HIS A 78 -3.48 -13.78 12.99
N SER A 79 -4.43 -13.31 13.78
CA SER A 79 -5.20 -14.20 14.63
C SER A 79 -6.05 -15.04 13.68
N ILE A 80 -5.79 -16.35 13.72
CA ILE A 80 -6.52 -17.40 13.01
C ILE A 80 -7.91 -17.53 13.61
#